data_AF-A0A8I1XGN1-F1
#
_entry.id   AF-A0A8I1XGN1-F1
#
_cell.length_a   1.000
_cell.length_b   1.000
_cell.length_c   1.000
_cell.angle_alpha   90.00
_cell.angle_beta   90.00
_cell.angle_gamma   90.00
#
_symmetry.space_group_name_H-M   'P 1'
#
loop_
_entity.id
_entity.type
_entity.pdbx_description
1 polymer ?
#
loop_
_entity_poly.entity_id
_entity_poly.type
_entity_poly.pdbx_seq_one_letter_code
_entity_poly.pdbx_strand_id
1 'polypeptide(L)' 'MSQPESIEQLGQAVTEIADSMTKVATNVALLGVDGNADEQMRIITKENNKVLNRIRQLYNLPPMPEK' A
#
# COMPACT_ATOMS: atom_id res chain seq x y z
N MET A 1 -9.59 17.89 14.88
CA MET A 1 -10.28 17.75 13.57
C MET A 1 -9.18 17.72 12.52
N SER A 2 -9.00 16.60 11.83
CA SER A 2 -8.01 16.49 10.75
C SER A 2 -8.41 17.44 9.63
N GLN A 3 -7.52 18.35 9.26
CA GLN A 3 -7.75 19.31 8.19
C GLN A 3 -7.92 18.52 6.88
N PRO A 4 -8.94 18.80 6.05
CA PRO A 4 -9.10 18.10 4.79
C PRO A 4 -7.88 18.34 3.90
N GLU A 5 -7.36 17.27 3.32
CA GLU A 5 -6.20 17.31 2.43
C GLU A 5 -6.49 18.17 1.18
N SER A 6 -5.46 18.84 0.67
CA SER A 6 -5.56 19.58 -0.58
C SER A 6 -5.71 18.62 -1.77
N ILE A 7 -6.23 19.13 -2.90
CA ILE A 7 -6.32 18.35 -4.16
C ILE A 7 -4.95 17.81 -4.59
N GLU A 8 -3.88 18.58 -4.36
CA GLU A 8 -2.50 18.16 -4.65
C GLU A 8 -2.08 16.97 -3.78
N GLN A 9 -2.38 17.01 -2.48
CA GLN A 9 -2.12 15.91 -1.55
C GLN A 9 -2.92 14.65 -1.91
N LEU A 10 -4.16 14.82 -2.39
CA LEU A 10 -4.97 13.72 -2.90
C LEU A 10 -4.40 13.13 -4.20
N GLY A 11 -3.92 13.95 -5.13
CA GLY A 11 -3.25 13.50 -6.35
C GLY A 11 -1.98 12.69 -6.05
N GLN A 12 -1.17 13.18 -5.11
CA GLN A 12 0.00 12.47 -4.61
C GLN A 12 -0.41 11.12 -3.98
N ALA A 13 -1.47 11.10 -3.17
CA ALA A 13 -2.00 9.89 -2.54
C ALA A 13 -2.35 8.81 -3.57
N VAL A 14 -3.07 9.19 -4.62
CA VAL A 14 -3.51 8.27 -5.68
C VAL A 14 -2.30 7.71 -6.44
N THR A 15 -1.32 8.56 -6.73
CA THR A 15 -0.07 8.14 -7.40
C THR A 15 0.67 7.11 -6.56
N GLU A 16 0.84 7.37 -5.27
CA GLU A 16 1.51 6.44 -4.36
C GLU A 16 0.77 5.11 -4.21
N ILE A 17 -0.57 5.14 -4.18
CA ILE A 17 -1.39 3.93 -4.15
C ILE A 17 -1.18 3.11 -5.43
N ALA A 18 -1.21 3.75 -6.60
CA ALA A 18 -1.03 3.09 -7.88
C ALA A 18 0.36 2.42 -7.99
N ASP A 19 1.41 3.11 -7.55
CA ASP A 19 2.78 2.56 -7.52
C ASP A 19 2.88 1.34 -6.62
N SER A 20 2.32 1.41 -5.40
CA SER A 20 2.31 0.29 -4.47
C SER A 20 1.52 -0.91 -5.03
N MET A 21 0.35 -0.67 -5.63
CA MET A 21 -0.46 -1.74 -6.24
C MET A 21 0.24 -2.39 -7.43
N THR A 22 1.00 -1.62 -8.21
CA THR A 22 1.84 -2.15 -9.31
C THR A 22 2.91 -3.10 -8.76
N LYS A 23 3.58 -2.73 -7.67
CA LYS A 23 4.58 -3.59 -7.01
C LYS A 23 3.96 -4.86 -6.44
N VAL A 24 2.79 -4.75 -5.80
CA VAL A 24 2.05 -5.91 -5.29
C VAL A 24 1.73 -6.87 -6.43
N ALA A 25 1.10 -6.38 -7.51
CA ALA A 25 0.74 -7.20 -8.66
C ALA A 25 1.97 -7.90 -9.28
N THR A 26 3.08 -7.18 -9.42
CA THR A 26 4.33 -7.74 -9.96
C THR A 26 4.90 -8.85 -9.07
N ASN A 27 4.96 -8.64 -7.75
CA ASN A 27 5.49 -9.64 -6.83
C ASN A 27 4.56 -10.84 -6.66
N VAL A 28 3.24 -10.65 -6.76
CA VAL A 28 2.27 -11.75 -6.79
C VAL A 28 2.44 -12.57 -8.06
N ALA A 29 2.62 -11.93 -9.23
CA ALA A 29 2.81 -12.62 -10.49
C ALA A 29 4.10 -13.45 -10.54
N LEU A 30 5.16 -12.99 -9.86
CA LEU A 30 6.44 -13.69 -9.76
C LEU A 30 6.51 -14.68 -8.58
N LEU A 31 5.45 -14.77 -7.76
CA LEU A 31 5.47 -15.51 -6.51
C LEU A 31 5.76 -16.99 -6.75
N GLY A 32 6.90 -17.47 -6.23
CA GLY A 32 7.32 -18.86 -6.37
C GLY A 32 7.92 -19.23 -7.74
N VAL A 33 8.01 -18.28 -8.68
CA VAL A 33 8.70 -18.46 -9.97
C VAL A 33 10.20 -18.18 -9.83
N ASP A 34 10.56 -17.08 -9.17
CA ASP A 34 11.96 -16.62 -9.02
C ASP A 34 12.70 -17.27 -7.85
N GLY A 35 12.07 -18.19 -7.12
CA GLY A 35 12.67 -18.88 -5.97
C GLY A 35 12.91 -17.99 -4.73
N ASN A 36 12.36 -16.77 -4.69
CA ASN A 36 12.49 -15.79 -3.60
C ASN A 36 11.13 -15.45 -2.96
N ALA A 37 10.25 -16.44 -2.83
CA ALA A 37 8.87 -16.28 -2.37
C ALA A 37 8.75 -15.53 -1.03
N ASP A 38 9.66 -15.73 -0.09
CA ASP A 38 9.66 -15.03 1.20
C ASP A 38 9.87 -13.52 1.04
N GLU A 39 10.81 -13.11 0.19
CA GLU A 39 11.08 -11.70 -0.09
C GLU A 39 9.93 -11.06 -0.87
N GLN A 40 9.36 -11.78 -1.83
CA GLN A 40 8.18 -11.33 -2.57
C GLN A 40 6.99 -11.14 -1.62
N MET A 41 6.75 -12.08 -0.70
CA MET A 41 5.69 -11.97 0.31
C MET A 41 5.92 -10.80 1.27
N ARG A 42 7.19 -10.55 1.65
CA ARG A 42 7.57 -9.38 2.46
C ARG A 42 7.23 -8.08 1.74
N ILE A 43 7.56 -7.98 0.44
CA ILE A 43 7.25 -6.80 -0.39
C ILE A 43 5.73 -6.63 -0.54
N ILE A 44 5.00 -7.70 -0.87
CA ILE A 44 3.54 -7.69 -0.99
C ILE A 44 2.90 -7.15 0.30
N THR A 45 3.30 -7.69 1.45
CA THR A 45 2.77 -7.30 2.75
C THR A 45 3.06 -5.83 3.05
N LYS A 46 4.31 -5.38 2.82
CA LYS A 46 4.72 -3.99 3.04
C LYS A 46 3.91 -3.01 2.19
N GLU A 47 3.81 -3.27 0.89
CA GLU A 47 3.12 -2.37 -0.04
C GLU A 47 1.60 -2.37 0.18
N ASN A 48 0.99 -3.53 0.47
CA ASN A 48 -0.42 -3.60 0.87
C ASN A 48 -0.69 -2.80 2.15
N ASN A 49 0.16 -2.92 3.17
CA ASN A 49 0.01 -2.16 4.41
C ASN A 49 0.13 -0.66 4.17
N LYS A 50 1.01 -0.22 3.25
CA LYS A 50 1.11 1.18 2.84
C LYS A 50 -0.20 1.69 2.24
N VAL A 51 -0.77 0.95 1.29
CA VAL A 51 -2.06 1.30 0.65
C VAL A 51 -3.19 1.35 1.67
N LEU A 52 -3.31 0.32 2.51
CA LEU A 52 -4.37 0.24 3.52
C LEU A 52 -4.25 1.36 4.55
N ASN A 53 -3.04 1.72 4.98
CA ASN A 53 -2.82 2.85 5.89
C ASN A 53 -3.19 4.18 5.25
N ARG A 54 -2.88 4.38 3.96
CA ARG A 54 -3.26 5.60 3.25
C ARG A 54 -4.78 5.73 3.12
N ILE A 55 -5.47 4.64 2.76
CA ILE A 55 -6.94 4.59 2.72
C ILE A 55 -7.49 4.92 4.11
N ARG A 56 -6.96 4.33 5.18
CA ARG A 56 -7.41 4.64 6.54
C ARG A 56 -7.26 6.11 6.90
N GLN A 57 -6.15 6.74 6.53
CA GLN A 57 -5.94 8.19 6.75
C GLN A 57 -7.00 9.02 6.02
N LEU A 58 -7.26 8.71 4.74
CA LEU A 58 -8.27 9.42 3.93
C LEU A 58 -9.67 9.33 4.52
N TYR A 59 -10.03 8.19 5.11
CA TYR A 59 -11.34 7.94 5.71
C TYR A 59 -11.38 8.11 7.24
N ASN A 60 -10.31 8.63 7.87
CA ASN A 60 -10.17 8.74 9.33
C ASN A 60 -10.51 7.43 10.09
N LEU A 61 -10.08 6.30 9.56
CA LEU A 61 -10.27 4.98 10.17
C LEU A 61 -9.16 4.66 11.19
N PRO A 62 -9.44 3.85 12.23
CA PRO A 62 -8.43 3.42 13.19
C PRO A 62 -7.28 2.66 12.51
N PRO A 63 -6.04 2.76 13.03
CA PRO A 63 -4.87 2.11 12.45
C PRO A 63 -5.05 0.59 12.42
N MET A 64 -4.32 -0.07 11.52
CA MET A 64 -4.33 -1.54 11.45
C MET A 64 -3.80 -2.10 12.78
N PRO A 65 -4.45 -3.10 13.39
CA PRO A 65 -3.86 -3.78 14.54
C PRO A 65 -2.54 -4.44 14.12
N GLU A 66 -1.47 -4.11 14.84
CA GLU A 66 -0.16 -4.76 14.68
C GLU A 66 -0.28 -6.21 15.18
N LYS A 67 0.03 -7.18 14.32
CA LYS A 67 0.13 -8.61 14.66
C LYS A 67 1.59 -9.02 14.72
#